data_AF-A0A923BV82-F1
#
_entry.id   AF-A0A923BV82-F1
#
_cell.length_a   1.000
_cell.length_b   1.000
_cell.length_c   1.000
_cell.angle_alpha   90.00
_cell.angle_beta   90.00
_cell.angle_gamma   90.00
#
_symmetry.space_group_name_H-M   'P 1'
#
loop_
_entity.id
_entity.type
_entity.pdbx_description
1 polymer ?
#
loop_
_entity_poly.entity_id
_entity_poly.type
_entity_poly.pdbx_seq_one_letter_code
_entity_poly.pdbx_strand_id
1 'polypeptide(L)'
;MSKTNGTAFAADDEARPTAADLGRYRRTYEQLGDNAARYFMLWQLSTAHAMLLEQEGDRVHAEFGGLNGRQLAEGARAQARFFAFMIAEPPARSEDDLERKITTYEAMIFHEDEMERSHAAVMVETAMHVDARKLGITLTKLSIEAGTTSRH
;
A
#
# COMPACT_ATOMS: atom_id res chain seq x y z
N MET A 1 37.38 -27.32 16.59
CA MET A 1 35.95 -27.05 16.28
C MET A 1 35.90 -25.73 15.53
N SER A 2 35.68 -25.80 14.22
CA SER A 2 35.72 -24.64 13.32
C SER A 2 34.37 -23.93 13.35
N LYS A 3 34.36 -22.62 13.60
CA LYS A 3 33.20 -21.76 13.40
C LYS A 3 33.03 -21.57 11.90
N THR A 4 32.00 -22.15 11.31
CA THR A 4 31.48 -21.73 9.99
C THR A 4 30.94 -20.31 10.14
N ASN A 5 31.80 -19.33 9.88
CA ASN A 5 31.37 -17.95 9.65
C ASN A 5 30.36 -18.01 8.52
N GLY A 6 29.13 -17.56 8.81
CA GLY A 6 28.07 -17.44 7.84
C GLY A 6 28.58 -16.70 6.61
N THR A 7 28.13 -17.15 5.44
CA THR A 7 28.31 -16.45 4.17
C THR A 7 27.81 -15.02 4.35
N ALA A 8 28.72 -14.12 4.67
CA ALA A 8 28.54 -12.71 4.42
C ALA A 8 28.14 -12.61 2.94
N PHE A 9 27.11 -11.84 2.63
CA PHE A 9 26.84 -11.39 1.27
C PHE A 9 28.03 -10.53 0.83
N ALA A 10 29.16 -11.18 0.54
CA ALA A 10 30.38 -10.55 0.07
C ALA A 10 30.11 -10.21 -1.39
N ALA A 11 29.80 -8.94 -1.65
CA ALA A 11 29.80 -8.38 -2.98
C ALA A 11 31.25 -8.37 -3.49
N ASP A 12 31.70 -9.51 -4.01
CA ASP A 12 32.96 -9.62 -4.74
C ASP A 12 32.80 -9.03 -6.16
N ASP A 13 33.89 -8.72 -6.83
CA ASP A 13 33.92 -7.92 -8.07
C ASP A 13 33.16 -8.59 -9.24
N GLU A 14 33.04 -9.91 -9.22
CA GLU A 14 32.27 -10.71 -10.19
C GLU A 14 30.74 -10.66 -9.95
N ALA A 15 30.29 -10.13 -8.81
CA ALA A 15 28.88 -9.95 -8.47
C ALA A 15 28.32 -8.58 -8.89
N ARG A 16 29.05 -7.80 -9.70
CA ARG A 16 28.57 -6.50 -10.20
C ARG A 16 27.34 -6.67 -11.09
N PRO A 17 26.37 -5.72 -11.03
CA PRO A 17 25.22 -5.75 -11.91
C PRO A 17 25.63 -5.76 -13.39
N THR A 18 24.95 -6.59 -14.19
CA THR A 18 25.16 -6.60 -15.63
C THR A 18 24.62 -5.32 -16.26
N ALA A 19 25.00 -5.02 -17.52
CA ALA A 19 24.41 -3.91 -18.26
C ALA A 19 22.88 -4.01 -18.37
N ALA A 20 22.33 -5.23 -18.42
CA ALA A 20 20.89 -5.46 -18.43
C ALA A 20 20.24 -5.09 -17.08
N ASP A 21 20.91 -5.39 -15.97
CA ASP A 21 20.45 -5.03 -14.62
C ASP A 21 20.51 -3.53 -14.41
N LEU A 22 21.61 -2.87 -14.79
CA LEU A 22 21.72 -1.42 -14.76
C LEU A 22 20.63 -0.76 -15.63
N GLY A 23 20.35 -1.32 -16.81
CA GLY A 23 19.25 -0.87 -17.66
C GLY A 23 17.87 -1.02 -17.00
N ARG A 24 17.66 -2.09 -16.23
CA ARG A 24 16.43 -2.30 -15.44
C ARG A 24 16.32 -1.25 -14.34
N TYR A 25 17.38 -1.03 -13.56
CA TYR A 25 17.39 -0.07 -12.46
C TYR A 25 17.19 1.37 -12.94
N ARG A 26 17.77 1.76 -14.08
CA ARG A 26 17.51 3.07 -14.69
C ARG A 26 16.03 3.27 -14.97
N ARG A 27 15.38 2.30 -15.64
CA ARG A 27 13.94 2.38 -15.93
C ARG A 27 13.10 2.46 -14.65
N THR A 28 13.46 1.67 -13.64
CA THR A 28 12.78 1.73 -12.33
C THR A 28 12.96 3.10 -11.68
N TYR A 29 14.18 3.64 -11.67
CA TYR A 29 14.51 4.95 -11.09
C TYR A 29 13.73 6.08 -11.77
N GLU A 30 13.68 6.09 -13.10
CA GLU A 30 12.92 7.07 -13.89
C GLU A 30 11.43 7.07 -13.56
N GLN A 31 10.89 5.92 -13.13
CA GLN A 31 9.48 5.78 -12.77
C GLN A 31 9.18 6.17 -11.31
N LEU A 32 10.18 6.33 -10.43
CA LEU A 32 9.94 6.58 -9.01
C LEU A 32 9.16 7.87 -8.73
N GLY A 33 9.30 8.91 -9.55
CA GLY A 33 8.65 10.21 -9.35
C GLY A 33 7.16 10.28 -9.74
N ASP A 34 6.78 9.64 -10.85
CA ASP A 34 5.41 9.74 -11.41
C ASP A 34 4.43 8.71 -10.81
N ASN A 35 4.94 7.76 -10.04
CA ASN A 35 4.16 6.60 -9.64
C ASN A 35 3.22 6.85 -8.43
N ALA A 36 3.48 7.85 -7.58
CA ALA A 36 2.69 8.07 -6.37
C ALA A 36 1.21 8.38 -6.68
N ALA A 37 0.95 9.32 -7.61
CA ALA A 37 -0.40 9.64 -8.06
C ALA A 37 -1.07 8.45 -8.76
N ARG A 38 -0.31 7.69 -9.56
CA ARG A 38 -0.80 6.48 -10.21
C ARG A 38 -1.21 5.40 -9.20
N TYR A 39 -0.38 5.14 -8.20
CA TYR A 39 -0.69 4.15 -7.17
C TYR A 39 -1.86 4.58 -6.30
N PHE A 40 -1.98 5.88 -6.00
CA PHE A 40 -3.15 6.42 -5.32
C PHE A 40 -4.44 6.19 -6.11
N MET A 41 -4.45 6.47 -7.42
CA MET A 41 -5.60 6.17 -8.29
C MET A 41 -5.93 4.67 -8.33
N LEU A 42 -4.92 3.81 -8.44
CA LEU A 42 -5.13 2.36 -8.47
C LEU A 42 -5.61 1.80 -7.13
N TRP A 43 -5.16 2.39 -6.02
CA TRP A 43 -5.67 2.10 -4.69
C TRP A 43 -7.15 2.49 -4.58
N GLN A 44 -7.53 3.71 -4.95
CA GLN A 44 -8.93 4.17 -4.93
C GLN A 44 -9.83 3.24 -5.76
N LEU A 45 -9.39 2.89 -6.97
CA LEU A 45 -10.13 2.01 -7.86
C LEU A 45 -10.32 0.62 -7.25
N SER A 46 -9.26 0.03 -6.68
CA SER A 46 -9.31 -1.31 -6.08
C SER A 46 -10.21 -1.33 -4.84
N THR A 47 -10.15 -0.31 -4.00
CA THR A 47 -11.03 -0.13 -2.84
C THR A 47 -12.50 -0.02 -3.27
N ALA A 48 -12.80 0.81 -4.27
CA ALA A 48 -14.15 0.95 -4.79
C ALA A 48 -14.69 -0.36 -5.39
N HIS A 49 -13.85 -1.09 -6.15
CA HIS A 49 -14.22 -2.40 -6.70
C HIS A 49 -14.50 -3.42 -5.61
N ALA A 50 -13.72 -3.45 -4.53
CA ALA A 50 -13.97 -4.35 -3.41
C ALA A 50 -15.36 -4.11 -2.80
N MET A 51 -15.75 -2.84 -2.61
CA MET A 51 -17.07 -2.48 -2.09
C MET A 51 -18.20 -2.91 -3.02
N LEU A 52 -18.06 -2.69 -4.33
CA LEU A 52 -19.07 -3.08 -5.32
C LEU A 52 -19.23 -4.60 -5.42
N LEU A 53 -18.11 -5.34 -5.42
CA LEU A 53 -18.13 -6.81 -5.48
C LEU A 53 -18.72 -7.43 -4.21
N GLU A 54 -18.53 -6.80 -3.06
CA GLU A 54 -19.13 -7.25 -1.80
C GLU A 54 -20.65 -7.08 -1.77
N GLN A 55 -21.18 -6.00 -2.37
CA GLN A 55 -22.63 -5.80 -2.52
C GLN A 55 -23.29 -6.91 -3.34
N GLU A 56 -22.58 -7.44 -4.34
CA GLU A 56 -23.01 -8.59 -5.15
C GLU A 56 -22.33 -9.90 -4.70
N GLY A 57 -22.06 -10.07 -3.40
CA GLY A 57 -21.15 -11.09 -2.89
C GLY A 57 -21.45 -12.55 -3.30
N ASP A 58 -22.72 -12.90 -3.51
CA ASP A 58 -23.15 -14.25 -3.91
C ASP A 58 -23.17 -14.47 -5.43
N ARG A 59 -23.02 -13.40 -6.24
CA ARG A 59 -22.95 -13.51 -7.69
C ARG A 59 -21.71 -14.30 -8.09
N VAL A 60 -21.91 -15.36 -8.87
CA VAL A 60 -20.82 -16.19 -9.41
C VAL A 60 -20.41 -15.68 -10.79
N HIS A 61 -19.10 -15.54 -11.00
CA HIS A 61 -18.51 -15.15 -12.28
C HIS A 61 -17.81 -16.36 -12.93
N ALA A 62 -18.51 -17.01 -13.86
CA ALA A 62 -18.03 -18.25 -14.48
C ALA A 62 -16.74 -18.05 -15.30
N GLU A 63 -16.61 -16.89 -15.94
CA GLU A 63 -15.44 -16.47 -16.72
C GLU A 63 -14.18 -16.27 -15.86
N PHE A 64 -14.33 -16.13 -14.54
CA PHE A 64 -13.23 -15.94 -13.60
C PHE A 64 -13.02 -17.17 -12.70
N GLY A 65 -13.18 -18.36 -13.28
CA GLY A 65 -12.96 -19.62 -12.56
C GLY A 65 -14.07 -19.97 -11.57
N GLY A 66 -15.26 -19.38 -11.72
CA GLY A 66 -16.41 -19.65 -10.85
C GLY A 66 -16.31 -18.99 -9.47
N LEU A 67 -15.44 -17.99 -9.31
CA LEU A 67 -15.36 -17.22 -8.07
C LEU A 67 -16.63 -16.38 -7.87
N ASN A 68 -17.04 -16.22 -6.62
CA ASN A 68 -18.14 -15.34 -6.26
C ASN A 68 -17.65 -13.91 -5.94
N GLY A 69 -18.60 -12.96 -5.85
CA GLY A 69 -18.32 -11.56 -5.55
C GLY A 69 -17.48 -11.37 -4.28
N ARG A 70 -17.73 -12.12 -3.20
CA ARG A 70 -16.92 -12.01 -1.97
C ARG A 70 -15.46 -12.42 -2.18
N GLN A 71 -15.21 -13.48 -2.94
CA GLN A 71 -13.85 -13.94 -3.25
C GLN A 71 -13.10 -12.94 -4.14
N LEU A 72 -13.77 -12.38 -5.15
CA LEU A 72 -13.19 -11.35 -5.99
C LEU A 72 -12.96 -10.04 -5.21
N ALA A 73 -13.86 -9.69 -4.28
CA ALA A 73 -13.70 -8.54 -3.40
C ALA A 73 -12.44 -8.68 -2.53
N GLU A 74 -12.13 -9.87 -2.00
CA GLU A 74 -10.89 -10.09 -1.25
C GLU A 74 -9.65 -9.93 -2.15
N GLY A 75 -9.71 -10.35 -3.41
CA GLY A 75 -8.66 -10.06 -4.40
C GLY A 75 -8.45 -8.57 -4.62
N ALA A 76 -9.54 -7.82 -4.77
CA ALA A 76 -9.50 -6.36 -4.89
C ALA A 76 -8.93 -5.68 -3.63
N ARG A 77 -9.27 -6.17 -2.42
CA ARG A 77 -8.67 -5.69 -1.16
C ARG A 77 -7.18 -5.99 -1.07
N ALA A 78 -6.74 -7.19 -1.44
CA ALA A 78 -5.32 -7.54 -1.50
C ALA A 78 -4.56 -6.60 -2.44
N GLN A 79 -5.16 -6.25 -3.58
CA GLN A 79 -4.58 -5.29 -4.52
C GLN A 79 -4.58 -3.85 -3.97
N ALA A 80 -5.64 -3.43 -3.28
CA ALA A 80 -5.67 -2.15 -2.59
C ALA A 80 -4.55 -2.06 -1.54
N ARG A 81 -4.37 -3.08 -0.69
CA ARG A 81 -3.28 -3.15 0.30
C ARG A 81 -1.90 -3.04 -0.35
N PHE A 82 -1.69 -3.71 -1.49
CA PHE A 82 -0.45 -3.59 -2.25
C PHE A 82 -0.19 -2.14 -2.69
N PHE A 83 -1.19 -1.46 -3.24
CA PHE A 83 -1.02 -0.07 -3.65
C PHE A 83 -0.89 0.90 -2.46
N ALA A 84 -1.57 0.64 -1.34
CA ALA A 84 -1.38 1.37 -0.10
C ALA A 84 0.09 1.29 0.38
N PHE A 85 0.70 0.11 0.30
CA PHE A 85 2.14 -0.06 0.58
C PHE A 85 3.00 0.75 -0.42
N MET A 86 2.68 0.71 -1.71
CA MET A 86 3.44 1.47 -2.72
C MET A 86 3.31 3.00 -2.57
N ILE A 87 2.20 3.49 -1.99
CA ILE A 87 2.03 4.90 -1.61
C ILE A 87 2.83 5.22 -0.35
N ALA A 88 2.89 4.30 0.61
CA ALA A 88 3.60 4.46 1.87
C ALA A 88 5.13 4.39 1.73
N GLU A 89 5.65 3.58 0.81
CA GLU A 89 7.08 3.30 0.64
C GLU A 89 7.96 4.54 0.36
N PRO A 90 7.67 5.38 -0.65
CA PRO A 90 8.54 6.50 -0.97
C PRO A 90 8.36 7.62 0.07
N PRO A 91 9.44 8.26 0.56
CA PRO A 91 9.31 9.42 1.43
C PRO A 91 8.52 10.55 0.76
N ALA A 92 7.55 11.13 1.45
CA ALA A 92 6.83 12.31 0.96
C ALA A 92 7.80 13.48 0.75
N ARG A 93 7.71 14.13 -0.42
CA ARG A 93 8.52 15.32 -0.76
C ARG A 93 7.71 16.61 -0.77
N SER A 94 6.39 16.49 -0.63
CA SER A 94 5.41 17.56 -0.69
C SER A 94 4.25 17.26 0.26
N GLU A 95 3.43 18.27 0.53
CA GLU A 95 2.18 18.12 1.27
C GLU A 95 1.21 17.19 0.54
N ASP A 96 1.10 17.29 -0.79
CA ASP A 96 0.27 16.40 -1.61
C ASP A 96 0.64 14.91 -1.47
N ASP A 97 1.94 14.60 -1.37
CA ASP A 97 2.39 13.22 -1.14
C ASP A 97 2.00 12.72 0.25
N LEU A 98 2.08 13.60 1.26
CA LEU A 98 1.67 13.29 2.62
C LEU A 98 0.15 13.11 2.69
N GLU A 99 -0.62 13.96 2.02
CA GLU A 99 -2.08 13.90 1.97
C GLU A 99 -2.55 12.55 1.42
N ARG A 100 -1.94 12.04 0.35
CA ARG A 100 -2.26 10.70 -0.18
C ARG A 100 -2.06 9.59 0.86
N LYS A 101 -1.00 9.66 1.68
CA LYS A 101 -0.76 8.69 2.76
C LYS A 101 -1.82 8.84 3.86
N ILE A 102 -2.17 10.07 4.24
CA ILE A 102 -3.23 10.36 5.22
C ILE A 102 -4.56 9.78 4.74
N THR A 103 -5.00 10.13 3.52
CA THR A 103 -6.26 9.64 2.95
C THR A 103 -6.30 8.11 2.86
N THR A 104 -5.17 7.49 2.49
CA THR A 104 -5.06 6.03 2.44
C THR A 104 -5.24 5.43 3.83
N TYR A 105 -4.52 5.95 4.85
CA TYR A 105 -4.63 5.48 6.22
C TYR A 105 -6.03 5.66 6.79
N GLU A 106 -6.61 6.85 6.65
CA GLU A 106 -7.95 7.16 7.15
C GLU A 106 -8.99 6.20 6.58
N ALA A 107 -8.98 5.95 5.27
CA ALA A 107 -9.89 4.99 4.66
C ALA A 107 -9.70 3.56 5.22
N MET A 108 -8.46 3.14 5.47
CA MET A 108 -8.19 1.79 5.99
C MET A 108 -8.66 1.60 7.44
N ILE A 109 -8.54 2.61 8.31
CA ILE A 109 -8.95 2.48 9.72
C ILE A 109 -10.46 2.47 9.94
N PHE A 110 -11.26 2.94 8.97
CA PHE A 110 -12.72 2.85 9.04
C PHE A 110 -13.25 1.46 8.66
N HIS A 111 -12.41 0.58 8.12
CA HIS A 111 -12.76 -0.82 7.91
C HIS A 111 -12.33 -1.63 9.13
N GLU A 112 -13.27 -1.95 10.04
CA GLU A 112 -13.00 -2.62 11.31
C GLU A 112 -12.12 -3.87 11.16
N ASP A 113 -12.41 -4.69 10.16
CA ASP A 113 -11.66 -5.92 9.89
C ASP A 113 -10.28 -5.69 9.24
N GLU A 114 -10.02 -4.53 8.65
CA GLU A 114 -8.79 -4.30 7.87
C GLU A 114 -7.54 -4.28 8.77
N MET A 115 -7.70 -3.78 10.00
CA MET A 115 -6.65 -3.76 11.02
C MET A 115 -6.29 -5.18 11.51
N GLU A 116 -7.24 -6.11 11.49
CA GLU A 116 -7.01 -7.51 11.85
C GLU A 116 -6.43 -8.31 10.68
N ARG A 117 -6.85 -8.00 9.44
CA ARG A 117 -6.49 -8.75 8.23
C ARG A 117 -5.15 -8.36 7.64
N SER A 118 -4.63 -7.17 7.92
CA SER A 118 -3.38 -6.69 7.32
C SER A 118 -2.58 -5.73 8.19
N HIS A 119 -1.25 -5.82 8.08
CA HIS A 119 -0.35 -4.81 8.64
C HIS A 119 -0.18 -3.57 7.74
N ALA A 120 -0.81 -3.53 6.56
CA ALA A 120 -0.66 -2.42 5.62
C ALA A 120 -1.05 -1.07 6.26
N ALA A 121 -2.15 -1.01 7.05
CA ALA A 121 -2.55 0.22 7.73
C ALA A 121 -1.49 0.74 8.71
N VAL A 122 -0.88 -0.16 9.50
CA VAL A 122 0.20 0.17 10.45
C VAL A 122 1.44 0.70 9.72
N MET A 123 1.78 0.11 8.57
CA MET A 123 2.90 0.56 7.75
C MET A 123 2.64 1.94 7.15
N VAL A 124 1.43 2.19 6.64
CA VAL A 124 1.02 3.50 6.11
C VAL A 124 1.04 4.55 7.22
N GLU A 125 0.48 4.26 8.40
CA GLU A 125 0.49 5.14 9.58
C GLU A 125 1.91 5.54 9.97
N THR A 126 2.80 4.55 10.04
CA THR A 126 4.20 4.77 10.41
C THR A 126 4.90 5.67 9.40
N ALA A 127 4.75 5.38 8.10
CA ALA A 127 5.34 6.19 7.04
C ALA A 127 4.80 7.63 7.06
N MET A 128 3.48 7.79 7.19
CA MET A 128 2.79 9.07 7.31
C MET A 128 3.37 9.93 8.46
N HIS A 129 3.52 9.36 9.67
CA HIS A 129 4.08 10.10 10.81
C HIS A 129 5.57 10.43 10.66
N VAL A 130 6.35 9.54 10.02
CA VAL A 130 7.76 9.83 9.72
C VAL A 130 7.87 10.99 8.72
N ASP A 131 7.06 10.98 7.68
CA ASP A 131 7.10 11.98 6.62
C ASP A 131 6.56 13.34 7.06
N ALA A 132 5.47 13.36 7.83
CA ALA A 132 4.97 14.60 8.43
C ALA A 132 6.03 15.29 9.29
N ARG A 133 6.75 14.53 10.13
CA ARG A 133 7.85 15.09 10.94
C ARG A 133 8.96 15.67 10.08
N LYS A 134 9.31 15.04 8.95
CA LYS A 134 10.34 15.56 8.03
C LYS A 134 9.89 16.85 7.33
N LEU A 135 8.60 16.98 7.06
CA LEU A 135 7.99 18.17 6.47
C LEU A 135 7.71 19.27 7.51
N GLY A 136 8.00 19.06 8.80
CA GLY A 136 7.69 20.01 9.86
C GLY A 136 6.20 20.10 10.20
N ILE A 137 5.40 19.10 9.79
CA ILE A 137 3.96 19.01 10.02
C ILE A 137 3.71 18.16 11.26
N THR A 138 2.88 18.67 12.17
CA THR A 138 2.41 17.92 13.34
C THR A 138 1.05 17.31 13.04
N LEU A 139 1.00 15.98 12.98
CA LEU A 139 -0.27 15.25 12.86
C LEU A 139 -0.86 15.00 14.24
N THR A 140 -2.14 15.33 14.40
CA THR A 140 -2.90 15.08 15.62
C THR A 140 -4.04 14.13 15.31
N LYS A 141 -4.14 13.03 16.06
CA LYS A 141 -5.29 12.13 15.95
C LYS A 141 -6.53 12.85 16.46
N LEU A 142 -7.55 12.98 15.61
CA LEU A 142 -8.85 13.48 16.04
C LEU A 142 -9.62 12.35 16.74
N SER A 143 -10.16 12.64 17.92
CA SER A 143 -11.12 11.75 18.57
C SER A 143 -12.42 11.78 17.77
N ILE A 144 -12.76 10.65 17.14
CA ILE A 144 -14.08 10.46 16.54
C ILE A 144 -14.95 9.85 17.62
N GLU A 145 -15.96 10.58 18.09
CA GLU A 145 -16.97 10.02 18.99
C GLU A 145 -17.66 8.83 18.29
N ALA A 146 -17.66 7.67 18.95
CA ALA A 146 -18.39 6.49 18.51
C ALA A 146 -19.90 6.76 18.61
N GLY A 147 -20.46 7.46 17.63
CA GLY A 147 -21.86 7.88 17.71
C GLY A 147 -22.44 8.65 16.53
N THR A 148 -21.67 9.00 15.50
CA THR A 148 -22.27 9.58 14.28
C THR A 148 -22.41 8.50 13.23
N THR A 149 -23.49 7.73 13.33
CA THR A 149 -24.05 7.06 12.16
C THR A 149 -24.32 8.11 11.10
N SER A 150 -23.55 8.08 10.02
CA SER A 150 -23.84 8.88 8.83
C SER A 150 -25.22 8.45 8.33
N ARG A 151 -26.21 9.32 8.46
CA ARG A 151 -27.47 9.19 7.73
C ARG A 151 -27.20 9.53 6.28
N HIS A 152 -26.98 8.52 5.44
CA HIS A 152 -27.26 8.59 4.02
C HIS A 152 -27.70 7.20 3.52
#